data_AF-A0A2R7M2A2-F1
#
_entry.id   AF-A0A2R7M2A2-F1
#
_cell.length_a   1.000
_cell.length_b   1.000
_cell.length_c   1.000
_cell.angle_alpha   90.00
_cell.angle_beta   90.00
_cell.angle_gamma   90.00
#
_symmetry.space_group_name_H-M   'P 1'
#
loop_
_entity.id
_entity.type
_entity.pdbx_description
1 polymer ?
#
loop_
_entity_poly.entity_id
_entity_poly.type
_entity_poly.pdbx_seq_one_letter_code
_entity_poly.pdbx_strand_id
1 'polypeptide(L)'
;MSGTADLHPDIAAALDEIPGGVVIDSHHAHWPELGMSIDVPDENERAVGSCATGNVCAYSGSGLSGTRVSWSTCGTYAPGITVRSIANARSAGYAQARSSSGSVLATAIAGSSANVSGSVADVRCVP
;
A
#
# COMPACT_ATOMS: atom_id res chain seq x y z
N MET A 1 28.84 -2.44 10.25
CA MET A 1 28.11 -1.58 9.28
C MET A 1 27.19 -2.50 8.49
N SER A 2 26.00 -2.77 9.00
CA SER A 2 25.06 -3.71 8.38
C SER A 2 23.66 -3.21 8.68
N GLY A 3 22.89 -2.85 7.67
CA GLY A 3 21.54 -2.31 7.89
C GLY A 3 20.71 -2.08 6.64
N THR A 4 21.32 -2.02 5.45
CA THR A 4 20.57 -1.77 4.21
C THR A 4 20.82 -2.79 3.09
N ALA A 5 21.78 -3.71 3.24
CA ALA A 5 22.11 -4.68 2.19
C ALA A 5 21.14 -5.89 2.11
N ASP A 6 20.35 -6.13 3.15
CA ASP A 6 19.41 -7.25 3.24
C ASP A 6 17.93 -6.82 3.19
N LEU A 7 17.65 -5.54 2.91
CA LEU A 7 16.28 -5.04 2.78
C LEU A 7 15.75 -5.27 1.37
N HIS A 8 14.47 -5.65 1.27
CA HIS A 8 13.78 -5.71 -0.01
C HIS A 8 13.82 -4.32 -0.69
N PRO A 9 14.11 -4.23 -2.00
CA PRO A 9 14.32 -2.95 -2.71
C PRO A 9 13.12 -2.00 -2.59
N ASP A 10 11.90 -2.52 -2.57
CA ASP A 10 10.69 -1.69 -2.39
C ASP A 10 10.61 -1.04 -1.00
N ILE A 11 11.09 -1.73 0.05
CA ILE A 11 11.12 -1.17 1.41
C ILE A 11 12.20 -0.10 1.51
N ALA A 12 13.38 -0.36 0.93
CA ALA A 12 14.46 0.60 0.88
C ALA A 12 14.04 1.88 0.14
N ALA A 13 13.35 1.76 -1.00
CA ALA A 13 12.82 2.89 -1.75
C ALA A 13 11.78 3.69 -0.95
N ALA A 14 10.83 3.01 -0.30
CA ALA A 14 9.81 3.68 0.50
C ALA A 14 10.39 4.41 1.72
N LEU A 15 11.44 3.89 2.35
CA LEU A 15 12.13 4.55 3.46
C LEU A 15 12.93 5.80 3.03
N ASP A 16 13.43 5.82 1.80
CA ASP A 16 14.08 7.00 1.22
C ASP A 16 13.05 8.09 0.86
N GLU A 17 11.88 7.67 0.36
CA GLU A 17 10.81 8.59 -0.04
C GLU A 17 9.99 9.12 1.15
N ILE A 18 9.75 8.31 2.18
CA ILE A 18 8.87 8.63 3.31
C ILE A 18 9.68 8.61 4.62
N PRO A 19 10.09 9.77 5.15
CA PRO A 19 10.81 9.83 6.41
C PRO A 19 9.95 9.35 7.60
N GLY A 20 10.59 8.77 8.61
CA GLY A 20 9.92 8.30 9.84
C GLY A 20 9.50 6.83 9.86
N GLY A 21 9.89 6.06 8.85
CA GLY A 21 9.66 4.60 8.81
C GLY A 21 10.59 3.83 9.74
N VAL A 22 10.06 2.79 10.37
CA VAL A 22 10.76 1.85 11.25
C VAL A 22 10.80 0.49 10.55
N VAL A 23 12.01 0.00 10.28
CA VAL A 23 12.22 -1.36 9.76
C VAL A 23 11.95 -2.37 10.87
N ILE A 24 11.08 -3.34 10.60
CA ILE A 24 10.83 -4.47 11.49
C ILE A 24 11.76 -5.63 11.12
N ASP A 25 11.79 -5.99 9.83
CA ASP A 25 12.68 -7.00 9.26
C ASP A 25 12.96 -6.73 7.77
N SER A 26 13.61 -7.67 7.06
CA SER A 26 13.99 -7.52 5.66
C SER A 26 12.81 -7.35 4.69
N HIS A 27 11.59 -7.73 5.11
CA HIS A 27 10.35 -7.73 4.31
C HIS A 27 9.22 -6.92 4.97
N HIS A 28 9.46 -6.28 6.12
CA HIS A 28 8.46 -5.52 6.86
C HIS A 28 8.99 -4.16 7.34
N ALA A 29 8.24 -3.10 7.07
CA ALA A 29 8.47 -1.75 7.61
C ALA A 29 7.16 -1.07 8.01
N HIS A 30 7.21 -0.22 9.02
CA HIS A 30 6.04 0.46 9.58
C HIS A 30 6.30 1.95 9.83
N TRP A 31 5.35 2.80 9.49
CA TRP A 31 5.35 4.25 9.76
C TRP A 31 4.25 4.54 10.79
N PRO A 32 4.61 4.66 12.09
CA PRO A 32 3.63 4.80 13.18
C PRO A 32 2.77 6.06 13.04
N GLU A 33 3.38 7.18 12.63
CA GLU A 33 2.68 8.46 12.49
C GLU A 33 1.61 8.46 11.39
N LEU A 34 1.77 7.60 10.39
CA LEU A 34 0.84 7.47 9.27
C LEU A 34 -0.10 6.27 9.44
N GLY A 35 0.15 5.37 10.40
CA GLY A 35 -0.52 4.07 10.50
C GLY A 35 -0.34 3.24 9.23
N MET A 36 0.79 3.42 8.55
CA MET A 36 1.16 2.78 7.28
C MET A 36 2.11 1.61 7.55
N SER A 37 1.87 0.47 6.92
CA SER A 37 2.79 -0.68 6.92
C SER A 37 3.07 -1.11 5.50
N ILE A 38 4.34 -1.44 5.22
CA ILE A 38 4.75 -2.14 4.01
C ILE A 38 5.15 -3.54 4.40
N ASP A 39 4.52 -4.49 3.72
CA ASP A 39 4.78 -5.91 3.89
C ASP A 39 5.02 -6.49 2.49
N VAL A 40 6.16 -7.14 2.30
CA VAL A 40 6.43 -7.94 1.11
C VAL A 40 6.02 -9.37 1.46
N PRO A 41 4.84 -9.84 1.01
CA PRO A 41 4.31 -11.10 1.50
C PRO A 41 5.19 -12.29 1.08
N ASP A 42 5.45 -13.17 2.03
CA ASP A 42 5.64 -14.61 1.75
C ASP A 42 4.27 -15.21 1.39
N GLU A 43 4.24 -16.17 0.47
CA GLU A 43 3.11 -16.70 -0.33
C GLU A 43 1.81 -17.15 0.43
N ASN A 44 1.65 -16.92 1.74
CA ASN A 44 0.67 -17.59 2.60
C ASN A 44 -0.40 -16.74 3.32
N GLU A 45 -0.46 -15.40 3.20
CA GLU A 45 -1.51 -14.63 3.90
C GLU A 45 -2.80 -14.46 3.09
N ARG A 46 -3.97 -14.55 3.74
CA ARG A 46 -5.28 -14.28 3.10
C ARG A 46 -6.17 -13.37 3.95
N ALA A 47 -6.52 -12.22 3.37
CA ALA A 47 -7.74 -11.42 3.54
C ALA A 47 -7.85 -10.54 2.27
N VAL A 48 -8.94 -10.48 1.47
CA VAL A 48 -8.99 -9.79 0.13
C VAL A 48 -7.62 -9.48 -0.51
N GLY A 49 -6.95 -10.52 -1.03
CA GLY A 49 -5.58 -10.41 -1.56
C GLY A 49 -4.51 -10.01 -0.54
N SER A 50 -4.62 -10.52 0.68
CA SER A 50 -3.82 -10.17 1.88
C SER A 50 -4.09 -8.79 2.53
N CYS A 51 -5.09 -7.99 2.14
CA CYS A 51 -5.45 -6.76 2.87
C CYS A 51 -6.22 -7.03 4.16
N ALA A 52 -5.64 -6.69 5.32
CA ALA A 52 -6.29 -6.87 6.62
C ALA A 52 -7.58 -6.05 6.75
N THR A 53 -8.62 -6.64 7.36
CA THR A 53 -9.92 -5.97 7.59
C THR A 53 -9.73 -4.64 8.31
N GLY A 54 -10.38 -3.59 7.80
CA GLY A 54 -10.26 -2.23 8.32
C GLY A 54 -9.16 -1.39 7.67
N ASN A 55 -8.34 -1.99 6.80
CA ASN A 55 -7.27 -1.28 6.10
C ASN A 55 -7.62 -0.99 4.64
N VAL A 56 -6.94 0.00 4.08
CA VAL A 56 -6.78 0.19 2.63
C VAL A 56 -5.43 -0.37 2.24
N CYS A 57 -5.36 -1.08 1.13
CA CYS A 57 -4.09 -1.64 0.65
C CYS A 57 -3.83 -1.27 -0.81
N ALA A 58 -2.55 -1.11 -1.14
CA ALA A 58 -2.03 -0.93 -2.49
C ALA A 58 -1.00 -2.01 -2.78
N TYR A 59 -0.96 -2.47 -4.02
CA TYR A 59 -0.15 -3.61 -4.43
C TYR A 59 0.69 -3.25 -5.64
N SER A 60 1.93 -3.75 -5.69
CA SER A 60 2.81 -3.52 -6.85
C SER A 60 2.45 -4.35 -8.08
N GLY A 61 1.71 -5.44 -7.90
CA GLY A 61 1.17 -6.30 -8.94
C GLY A 61 -0.34 -6.11 -9.17
N SER A 62 -0.80 -6.56 -10.33
CA SER A 62 -2.25 -6.63 -10.64
C SER A 62 -2.91 -7.77 -9.89
N GLY A 63 -4.20 -7.65 -9.58
CA GLY A 63 -4.94 -8.72 -8.92
C GLY A 63 -4.49 -8.99 -7.48
N LEU A 64 -4.04 -7.95 -6.76
CA LEU A 64 -3.63 -8.01 -5.36
C LEU A 64 -2.38 -8.89 -5.13
N SER A 65 -1.39 -8.76 -6.02
CA SER A 65 -0.14 -9.51 -5.99
C SER A 65 1.07 -8.58 -5.80
N GLY A 66 2.22 -9.15 -5.44
CA GLY A 66 3.46 -8.40 -5.20
C GLY A 66 3.47 -7.67 -3.85
N THR A 67 4.37 -6.69 -3.75
CA THR A 67 4.57 -5.87 -2.55
C THR A 67 3.30 -5.15 -2.16
N ARG A 68 2.96 -5.23 -0.87
CA ARG A 68 1.75 -4.65 -0.29
C ARG A 68 2.14 -3.46 0.58
N VAL A 69 1.44 -2.35 0.38
CA VAL A 69 1.35 -1.26 1.35
C VAL A 69 -0.04 -1.25 1.92
N SER A 70 -0.18 -1.08 3.22
CA SER A 70 -1.47 -0.98 3.89
C SER A 70 -1.54 0.22 4.82
N TRP A 71 -2.73 0.81 4.93
CA TRP A 71 -3.03 1.94 5.81
C TRP A 71 -4.26 1.61 6.63
N SER A 72 -4.12 1.71 7.95
CA SER A 72 -5.23 1.56 8.90
C SER A 72 -6.05 2.85 9.07
N THR A 73 -5.46 3.98 8.71
CA THR A 73 -6.10 5.29 8.76
C THR A 73 -6.59 5.70 7.37
N CYS A 74 -7.68 6.47 7.33
CA CYS A 74 -8.25 6.96 6.07
C CYS A 74 -7.71 8.37 5.79
N GLY A 75 -6.86 8.49 4.77
CA GLY A 75 -6.23 9.75 4.36
C GLY A 75 -5.78 9.70 2.91
N THR A 76 -4.88 10.60 2.53
CA THR A 76 -4.20 10.58 1.23
C THR A 76 -2.73 10.27 1.47
N TYR A 77 -2.26 9.15 0.94
CA TYR A 77 -0.91 8.65 1.17
C TYR A 77 -0.19 8.37 -0.14
N ALA A 78 1.10 8.69 -0.16
CA ALA A 78 2.00 8.23 -1.20
C ALA A 78 2.34 6.76 -0.92
N PRO A 79 2.12 5.84 -1.89
CA PRO A 79 2.40 4.42 -1.71
C PRO A 79 3.89 4.08 -1.61
N GLY A 80 4.80 4.91 -2.10
CA GLY A 80 6.25 4.62 -2.14
C GLY A 80 6.63 3.43 -3.05
N ILE A 81 5.64 2.84 -3.74
CA ILE A 81 5.80 1.72 -4.66
C ILE A 81 5.00 1.98 -5.94
N THR A 82 5.36 1.29 -7.02
CA THR A 82 4.55 1.33 -8.26
C THR A 82 3.24 0.58 -8.04
N VAL A 83 2.12 1.27 -7.87
CA VAL A 83 0.83 0.61 -7.61
C VAL A 83 0.17 0.12 -8.90
N ARG A 84 -0.27 -1.14 -8.91
CA ARG A 84 -1.00 -1.80 -10.01
C ARG A 84 -2.37 -2.32 -9.60
N SER A 85 -2.63 -2.50 -8.31
CA SER A 85 -3.98 -2.74 -7.80
C SER A 85 -4.16 -2.19 -6.39
N ILE A 86 -5.41 -1.94 -6.02
CA ILE A 86 -5.79 -1.44 -4.69
C ILE A 86 -6.93 -2.30 -4.11
N ALA A 87 -6.99 -2.42 -2.80
CA ALA A 87 -8.08 -3.03 -2.06
C ALA A 87 -8.58 -2.08 -0.95
N ASN A 88 -9.88 -2.11 -0.70
CA ASN A 88 -10.48 -1.46 0.44
C ASN A 88 -11.15 -2.52 1.31
N ALA A 89 -10.45 -2.98 2.34
CA ALA A 89 -10.97 -3.96 3.29
C ALA A 89 -11.75 -3.30 4.45
N ARG A 90 -12.06 -2.00 4.36
CA ARG A 90 -12.93 -1.30 5.30
C ARG A 90 -14.39 -1.68 5.07
N SER A 91 -15.21 -1.51 6.11
CA SER A 91 -16.66 -1.75 6.07
C SER A 91 -17.44 -0.62 5.39
N ALA A 92 -16.81 0.52 5.13
CA ALA A 92 -17.43 1.70 4.52
C ALA A 92 -16.44 2.50 3.68
N GLY A 93 -16.99 3.43 2.88
CA GLY A 93 -16.21 4.34 2.05
C GLY A 93 -15.61 3.70 0.80
N TYR A 94 -14.64 4.39 0.21
CA TYR A 94 -13.92 3.93 -0.98
C TYR A 94 -12.46 4.38 -0.96
N ALA A 95 -11.59 3.60 -1.60
CA ALA A 95 -10.21 3.94 -1.87
C ALA A 95 -10.05 4.28 -3.36
N GLN A 96 -9.31 5.33 -3.66
CA GLN A 96 -9.01 5.79 -5.01
C GLN A 96 -7.52 5.84 -5.24
N ALA A 97 -7.06 5.22 -6.31
CA ALA A 97 -5.73 5.46 -6.85
C ALA A 97 -5.80 6.65 -7.79
N ARG A 98 -4.95 7.65 -7.59
CA ARG A 98 -4.94 8.88 -8.39
C ARG A 98 -3.60 9.10 -9.07
N SER A 99 -3.64 9.67 -10.27
CA SER A 99 -2.43 10.15 -10.96
C SER A 99 -1.93 11.46 -10.36
N SER A 100 -0.72 11.89 -10.74
CA SER A 100 -0.16 13.19 -10.34
C SER A 100 -0.99 14.40 -10.80
N SER A 101 -1.83 14.22 -11.83
CA SER A 101 -2.79 15.24 -12.29
C SER A 101 -4.10 15.25 -11.48
N GLY A 102 -4.23 14.36 -10.48
CA GLY A 102 -5.44 14.20 -9.66
C GLY A 102 -6.54 13.36 -10.30
N SER A 103 -6.30 12.72 -11.44
CA SER A 103 -7.29 11.87 -12.12
C SER A 103 -7.42 10.54 -11.39
N VAL A 104 -8.66 10.07 -11.19
CA VAL A 104 -8.91 8.75 -10.58
C VAL A 104 -8.64 7.66 -11.61
N LEU A 105 -7.69 6.78 -11.30
CA LEU A 105 -7.26 5.65 -12.14
C LEU A 105 -7.96 4.36 -11.77
N ALA A 106 -8.34 4.21 -10.49
CA ALA A 106 -9.10 3.09 -9.97
C ALA A 106 -9.89 3.52 -8.74
N THR A 107 -11.02 2.87 -8.49
CA THR A 107 -11.80 3.02 -7.26
C THR A 107 -12.14 1.63 -6.72
N ALA A 108 -11.79 1.37 -5.47
CA ALA A 108 -12.19 0.19 -4.72
C ALA A 108 -13.21 0.59 -3.65
N ILE A 109 -14.45 0.13 -3.79
CA ILE A 109 -15.49 0.29 -2.76
C ILE A 109 -15.21 -0.60 -1.55
N ALA A 110 -15.88 -0.33 -0.43
CA ALA A 110 -15.81 -1.16 0.78
C ALA A 110 -15.95 -2.67 0.48
N GLY A 111 -15.03 -3.46 1.01
CA GLY A 111 -14.95 -4.90 0.80
C GLY A 111 -14.54 -5.33 -0.60
N SER A 112 -14.00 -4.43 -1.43
CA SER A 112 -13.69 -4.68 -2.84
C SER A 112 -12.27 -4.29 -3.22
N SER A 113 -11.86 -4.64 -4.44
CA SER A 113 -10.57 -4.35 -5.03
C SER A 113 -10.71 -3.86 -6.47
N ALA A 114 -9.70 -3.15 -6.95
CA ALA A 114 -9.65 -2.67 -8.33
C ALA A 114 -8.21 -2.67 -8.86
N ASN A 115 -8.05 -3.02 -10.14
CA ASN A 115 -6.78 -2.84 -10.84
C ASN A 115 -6.62 -1.39 -11.30
N VAL A 116 -5.39 -0.90 -11.28
CA VAL A 116 -5.04 0.44 -11.72
C VAL A 116 -4.55 0.39 -13.17
N SER A 117 -5.11 1.26 -14.00
CA SER A 117 -4.81 1.37 -15.43
C SER A 117 -3.69 2.36 -15.78
N GLY A 118 -2.93 2.86 -14.80
CA GLY A 118 -1.89 3.87 -15.01
C GLY A 118 -0.97 4.09 -13.81
N SER A 119 -0.14 5.14 -13.87
CA SER A 119 0.81 5.50 -12.81
C SER A 119 0.13 6.24 -11.66
N VAL A 120 0.17 5.63 -10.47
CA VAL A 120 -0.38 6.19 -9.23
C VAL A 120 0.63 7.12 -8.59
N ALA A 121 0.19 8.33 -8.24
CA ALA A 121 0.94 9.26 -7.40
C ALA A 121 0.49 9.15 -5.93
N ASP A 122 -0.82 8.97 -5.69
CA ASP A 122 -1.35 8.85 -4.33
C ASP A 122 -2.55 7.90 -4.27
N VAL A 123 -2.74 7.30 -3.09
CA VAL A 123 -3.94 6.56 -2.73
C VAL A 123 -4.73 7.38 -1.73
N ARG A 124 -5.95 7.75 -2.11
CA ARG A 124 -6.89 8.49 -1.27
C ARG A 124 -7.98 7.57 -0.77
N CYS A 125 -8.12 7.49 0.54
CA CYS A 125 -9.26 6.91 1.21
C CYS A 125 -10.31 7.99 1.49
N VAL A 126 -11.58 7.67 1.26
CA VAL A 126 -12.75 8.50 1.62
C VAL A 126 -13.66 7.67 2.54
N PRO A 127 -14.08 8.20 3.71
CA PRO A 127 -14.99 7.53 4.64
C PRO A 127 -16.36 7.21 4.05
#